data_AF-A0A9R0VCF5-F1
#
_entry.id   AF-A0A9R0VCF5-F1
#
_cell.length_a   1.000
_cell.length_b   1.000
_cell.length_c   1.000
_cell.angle_alpha   90.00
_cell.angle_beta   90.00
_cell.angle_gamma   90.00
#
_symmetry.space_group_name_H-M   'P 1'
#
loop_
_entity.id
_entity.type
_entity.pdbx_description
1 polymer ?
#
loop_
_entity_poly.entity_id
_entity_poly.type
_entity_poly.pdbx_seq_one_letter_code
_entity_poly.pdbx_strand_id
1 'polypeptide(L)'
;MAYAASTPAVPDWLNKGDNAWQLTAATFVGIQSMPGLVVLYGSIVKKKWAVNSAFMALYAYASSLLVWVLVGFRMAFGERLLPFWGKAGVALTQDYLVGRAKLSATERGSTPLVEPFYPEATLVMFQFEFAAITLILLAGSVLGRMNIKAWMAFTPLWLMLSYTVGAFSLWGGGFLYHWGVIDYSGGYVIHLSSGIAGFTAAYWWARG
;
A
#
# COMPACT_ATOMS: atom_id res chain seq x y z
N MET A 1 -11.57 -47.40 -11.30
CA MET A 1 -10.71 -46.20 -11.19
C MET A 1 -11.52 -45.01 -11.68
N ALA A 2 -12.19 -44.30 -10.77
CA ALA A 2 -12.91 -43.08 -11.12
C ALA A 2 -11.90 -41.92 -11.04
N TYR A 3 -11.69 -41.25 -12.15
CA TYR A 3 -10.95 -39.99 -12.20
C TYR A 3 -11.73 -38.97 -11.37
N ALA A 4 -11.23 -38.64 -10.17
CA ALA A 4 -11.83 -37.60 -9.35
C ALA A 4 -11.79 -36.29 -10.14
N ALA A 5 -12.94 -35.66 -10.34
CA ALA A 5 -13.09 -34.38 -11.03
C ALA A 5 -12.59 -33.18 -10.20
N SER A 6 -11.80 -33.42 -9.15
CA SER A 6 -11.04 -32.39 -8.45
C SER A 6 -9.76 -32.14 -9.24
N THR A 7 -9.80 -31.19 -10.18
CA THR A 7 -8.55 -30.66 -10.74
C THR A 7 -7.76 -30.05 -9.59
N PRO A 8 -6.47 -30.38 -9.41
CA PRO A 8 -5.63 -29.89 -8.30
C PRO A 8 -5.32 -28.38 -8.36
N ALA A 9 -6.05 -27.61 -9.19
CA ALA A 9 -5.68 -26.25 -9.58
C ALA A 9 -6.49 -25.16 -8.88
N VAL A 10 -7.62 -25.46 -8.24
CA VAL A 10 -8.47 -24.45 -7.59
C VAL A 10 -8.87 -24.94 -6.20
N PRO A 11 -8.39 -24.28 -5.12
CA PRO A 11 -8.81 -24.62 -3.75
C PRO A 11 -10.31 -24.39 -3.53
N ASP A 12 -10.94 -25.20 -2.68
CA ASP A 12 -12.39 -25.11 -2.39
C ASP A 12 -12.80 -23.75 -1.78
N TRP A 13 -11.88 -23.07 -1.10
CA TRP A 13 -12.11 -21.74 -0.53
C TRP A 13 -12.02 -20.61 -1.57
N LEU A 14 -11.59 -20.88 -2.81
CA LEU A 14 -11.38 -19.81 -3.79
C LEU A 14 -12.69 -19.42 -4.48
N ASN A 15 -13.18 -18.20 -4.21
CA ASN A 15 -14.24 -17.59 -4.98
C ASN A 15 -13.65 -16.78 -6.14
N LYS A 16 -13.95 -17.20 -7.37
CA LYS A 16 -13.44 -16.54 -8.59
C LYS A 16 -13.98 -15.11 -8.75
N GLY A 17 -15.22 -14.85 -8.32
CA GLY A 17 -15.86 -13.53 -8.39
C GLY A 17 -15.20 -12.53 -7.43
N ASP A 18 -15.00 -12.92 -6.18
CA ASP A 18 -14.31 -12.09 -5.18
C ASP A 18 -12.88 -11.75 -5.64
N ASN A 19 -12.15 -12.76 -6.15
CA ASN A 19 -10.81 -12.57 -6.66
C ASN A 19 -10.78 -11.64 -7.88
N ALA A 20 -11.67 -11.84 -8.86
CA ALA A 20 -11.74 -11.00 -10.06
C ALA A 20 -12.12 -9.56 -9.73
N TRP A 21 -13.07 -9.35 -8.81
CA TRP A 21 -13.46 -8.03 -8.36
C TRP A 21 -12.31 -7.33 -7.63
N GLN A 22 -11.62 -8.02 -6.74
CA GLN A 22 -10.51 -7.44 -5.98
C GLN A 22 -9.34 -7.02 -6.89
N LEU A 23 -9.00 -7.83 -7.90
CA LEU A 23 -7.99 -7.47 -8.92
C LEU A 23 -8.45 -6.31 -9.81
N THR A 24 -9.74 -6.25 -10.15
CA THR A 24 -10.33 -5.14 -10.91
C THR A 24 -10.26 -3.85 -10.10
N ALA A 25 -10.63 -3.90 -8.82
CA ALA A 25 -10.52 -2.78 -7.89
C ALA A 25 -9.08 -2.32 -7.73
N ALA A 26 -8.12 -3.23 -7.57
CA ALA A 26 -6.68 -2.91 -7.54
C ALA A 26 -6.28 -2.16 -8.82
N THR A 27 -6.69 -2.64 -9.98
CA THR A 27 -6.40 -2.00 -11.27
C THR A 27 -6.96 -0.57 -11.34
N PHE A 28 -8.18 -0.33 -10.85
CA PHE A 28 -8.75 1.02 -10.81
C PHE A 28 -7.97 1.96 -9.89
N VAL A 29 -7.51 1.49 -8.72
CA VAL A 29 -6.64 2.29 -7.84
C VAL A 29 -5.27 2.52 -8.50
N GLY A 30 -4.71 1.52 -9.17
CA GLY A 30 -3.44 1.63 -9.88
C GLY A 30 -3.49 2.67 -11.00
N ILE A 31 -4.57 2.72 -11.78
CA ILE A 31 -4.76 3.72 -12.85
C ILE A 31 -4.84 5.16 -12.29
N GLN A 32 -5.34 5.34 -11.06
CA GLN A 32 -5.30 6.66 -10.40
C GLN A 32 -3.85 7.11 -10.16
N SER A 33 -2.94 6.19 -9.82
CA SER A 33 -1.52 6.47 -9.67
C SER A 33 -0.82 6.64 -11.03
N MET A 34 -0.81 5.58 -11.84
CA MET A 34 -0.15 5.48 -13.14
C MET A 34 -1.15 4.99 -14.19
N PRO A 35 -1.55 5.82 -15.17
CA PRO A 35 -0.97 7.12 -15.50
C PRO A 35 -1.55 8.34 -14.76
N GLY A 36 -2.65 8.22 -14.00
CA GLY A 36 -3.46 9.37 -13.53
C GLY A 36 -2.67 10.52 -12.88
N LEU A 37 -2.13 10.29 -11.68
CA LEU A 37 -1.37 11.29 -10.94
C LEU A 37 -0.03 11.62 -11.60
N VAL A 38 0.61 10.66 -12.27
CA VAL A 38 1.85 10.90 -13.02
C VAL A 38 1.66 11.97 -14.10
N VAL A 39 0.58 11.86 -14.88
CA VAL A 39 0.22 12.85 -15.91
C VAL A 39 -0.21 14.18 -15.27
N LEU A 40 -1.00 14.14 -14.19
CA LEU A 40 -1.41 15.34 -13.47
C LEU A 40 -0.18 16.12 -12.98
N TYR A 41 0.78 15.47 -12.33
CA TYR A 41 1.97 16.12 -11.78
C TYR A 41 2.96 16.59 -12.83
N GLY A 42 3.05 15.90 -13.97
CA GLY A 42 3.79 16.40 -15.12
C GLY A 42 3.17 17.66 -15.73
N SER A 43 1.84 17.82 -15.66
CA SER A 43 1.11 18.89 -16.35
C SER A 43 0.86 20.15 -15.51
N ILE A 44 0.70 20.05 -14.19
CA ILE A 44 0.42 21.19 -13.31
C ILE A 44 1.65 22.03 -12.96
N VAL A 45 2.85 21.49 -13.16
CA VAL A 45 4.11 22.18 -12.85
C VAL A 45 4.62 23.00 -14.05
N LYS A 46 5.52 23.95 -13.79
CA LYS A 46 6.21 24.68 -14.87
C LYS A 46 6.93 23.69 -15.79
N LYS A 47 6.93 23.96 -17.11
CA LYS A 47 7.54 23.10 -18.15
C LYS A 47 8.93 22.57 -17.81
N LYS A 48 9.78 23.39 -17.20
CA LYS A 48 11.15 23.00 -16.79
C LYS A 48 11.20 21.88 -15.73
N TRP A 49 10.11 21.64 -15.00
CA TRP A 49 9.99 20.64 -13.94
C TRP A 49 9.09 19.45 -14.31
N ALA A 50 8.42 19.49 -15.48
CA ALA A 50 7.43 18.49 -15.88
C ALA A 50 8.00 17.06 -15.87
N VAL A 51 9.15 16.86 -16.53
CA VAL A 51 9.81 15.55 -16.63
C VAL A 51 10.23 15.03 -15.27
N ASN A 52 10.87 15.87 -14.44
CA ASN A 52 11.28 15.46 -13.10
C ASN A 52 10.07 15.10 -12.21
N SER A 53 8.98 15.85 -12.31
CA SER A 53 7.77 15.62 -11.51
C SER A 53 7.07 14.32 -11.88
N ALA A 54 6.94 14.04 -13.18
CA ALA A 54 6.45 12.75 -13.66
C ALA A 54 7.37 11.59 -13.24
N PHE A 55 8.69 11.80 -13.32
CA PHE A 55 9.66 10.79 -12.90
C PHE A 55 9.64 10.52 -11.39
N MET A 56 9.46 11.55 -10.54
CA MET A 56 9.30 11.37 -9.10
C MET A 56 8.08 10.48 -8.78
N ALA A 57 6.95 10.71 -9.46
CA ALA A 57 5.75 9.89 -9.28
C ALA A 57 5.93 8.45 -9.80
N LEU A 58 6.53 8.28 -10.98
CA LEU A 58 6.83 6.95 -11.54
C LEU A 58 7.81 6.17 -10.66
N TYR A 59 8.85 6.83 -10.17
CA TYR A 59 9.80 6.24 -9.23
C TYR A 59 9.10 5.82 -7.94
N ALA A 60 8.22 6.67 -7.38
CA ALA A 60 7.48 6.33 -6.18
C ALA A 60 6.61 5.09 -6.38
N TYR A 61 5.92 4.98 -7.52
CA TYR A 61 5.13 3.80 -7.87
C TYR A 61 5.99 2.52 -7.92
N ALA A 62 7.07 2.55 -8.71
CA ALA A 62 7.94 1.39 -8.92
C ALA A 62 8.71 0.97 -7.65
N SER A 63 9.27 1.95 -6.93
CA SER A 63 10.01 1.72 -5.68
C SER A 63 9.10 1.16 -4.59
N SER A 64 7.84 1.64 -4.52
CA SER A 64 6.85 1.12 -3.59
C SER A 64 6.63 -0.37 -3.78
N LEU A 65 6.49 -0.87 -5.01
CA LEU A 65 6.27 -2.30 -5.26
C LEU A 65 7.41 -3.14 -4.70
N LEU A 66 8.66 -2.75 -4.97
CA LEU A 66 9.85 -3.48 -4.50
C LEU A 66 9.92 -3.52 -2.98
N VAL A 67 9.78 -2.38 -2.31
CA VAL A 67 9.81 -2.30 -0.85
C VAL A 67 8.62 -3.06 -0.25
N TRP A 68 7.45 -2.94 -0.87
CA TRP A 68 6.22 -3.56 -0.42
C TRP A 68 6.31 -5.08 -0.36
N VAL A 69 6.75 -5.73 -1.44
CA VAL A 69 6.85 -7.19 -1.48
C VAL A 69 8.02 -7.74 -0.69
N LEU A 70 9.09 -6.96 -0.50
CA LEU A 70 10.27 -7.40 0.26
C LEU A 70 10.09 -7.28 1.77
N VAL A 71 9.41 -6.22 2.24
CA VAL A 71 9.22 -5.95 3.68
C VAL A 71 7.88 -5.30 4.02
N GLY A 72 7.41 -4.36 3.20
CA GLY A 72 6.35 -3.42 3.57
C GLY A 72 4.99 -4.07 3.84
N PHE A 73 4.59 -5.05 3.03
CA PHE A 73 3.32 -5.75 3.22
C PHE A 73 3.27 -6.44 4.59
N ARG A 74 4.33 -7.16 4.96
CA ARG A 74 4.41 -7.87 6.25
C ARG A 74 4.47 -6.90 7.44
N MET A 75 5.09 -5.73 7.26
CA MET A 75 5.08 -4.67 8.29
C MET A 75 3.69 -4.05 8.49
N ALA A 76 2.86 -4.02 7.45
CA ALA A 76 1.52 -3.43 7.48
C ALA A 76 0.41 -4.42 7.88
N PHE A 77 0.49 -5.67 7.42
CA PHE A 77 -0.58 -6.67 7.54
C PHE A 77 -0.11 -8.03 8.09
N GLY A 78 1.17 -8.16 8.44
CA GLY A 78 1.75 -9.38 8.97
C GLY A 78 1.68 -9.48 10.50
N GLU A 79 2.63 -10.21 11.07
CA GLU A 79 2.70 -10.41 12.52
C GLU A 79 3.07 -9.12 13.26
N ARG A 80 2.46 -8.94 14.44
CA ARG A 80 2.77 -7.83 15.33
C ARG A 80 4.23 -7.86 15.82
N LEU A 81 4.95 -6.76 15.65
CA LEU A 81 6.25 -6.50 16.29
C LEU A 81 6.06 -5.59 17.51
N LEU A 82 5.35 -4.48 17.32
CA LEU A 82 4.99 -3.47 18.31
C LEU A 82 3.47 -3.23 18.27
N PRO A 83 2.87 -2.59 19.29
CA PRO A 83 1.44 -2.27 19.26
C PRO A 83 0.97 -1.46 18.04
N PHE A 84 1.89 -0.75 17.38
CA PHE A 84 1.63 0.12 16.24
C PHE A 84 2.35 -0.31 14.96
N TRP A 85 3.06 -1.45 14.95
CA TRP A 85 3.89 -1.85 13.81
C TRP A 85 4.09 -3.35 13.68
N GLY A 86 4.09 -3.87 12.45
CA GLY A 86 4.34 -5.28 12.14
C GLY A 86 5.83 -5.62 11.93
N LYS A 87 6.13 -6.91 11.95
CA LYS A 87 7.47 -7.46 11.65
C LYS A 87 7.74 -7.41 10.15
N ALA A 88 8.94 -6.98 9.77
CA ALA A 88 9.39 -7.07 8.39
C ALA A 88 9.50 -8.52 7.91
N GLY A 89 9.20 -8.75 6.63
CA GLY A 89 9.32 -10.06 6.00
C GLY A 89 8.93 -10.02 4.53
N VAL A 90 9.35 -11.06 3.80
CA VAL A 90 9.11 -11.18 2.36
C VAL A 90 7.69 -11.69 2.11
N ALA A 91 6.97 -11.03 1.21
CA ALA A 91 5.64 -11.38 0.72
C ALA A 91 5.69 -11.66 -0.80
N LEU A 92 6.69 -12.45 -1.22
CA LEU A 92 6.92 -12.80 -2.63
C LEU A 92 7.09 -14.31 -2.85
N THR A 93 7.15 -15.11 -1.79
CA THR A 93 7.33 -16.55 -1.91
C THR A 93 6.02 -17.21 -2.36
N GLN A 94 6.13 -18.28 -3.16
CA GLN A 94 4.95 -18.94 -3.75
C GLN A 94 3.99 -19.49 -2.68
N ASP A 95 4.55 -20.10 -1.63
CA ASP A 95 3.82 -20.64 -0.49
C ASP A 95 3.03 -19.55 0.25
N TYR A 96 3.60 -18.35 0.36
CA TYR A 96 2.93 -17.20 0.95
C TYR A 96 1.77 -16.70 0.06
N LEU A 97 2.03 -16.53 -1.23
CA LEU A 97 1.13 -15.87 -2.18
C LEU A 97 -0.08 -16.73 -2.60
N VAL A 98 0.08 -18.06 -2.65
CA VAL A 98 -0.98 -19.00 -3.07
C VAL A 98 -1.97 -19.27 -1.93
N GLY A 99 -1.57 -19.04 -0.69
CA GLY A 99 -2.43 -19.19 0.48
C GLY A 99 -3.67 -18.29 0.41
N ARG A 100 -4.71 -18.65 1.17
CA ARG A 100 -5.89 -17.80 1.35
C ARG A 100 -5.50 -16.50 2.03
N ALA A 101 -6.06 -15.39 1.56
CA ALA A 101 -5.78 -14.07 2.11
C ALA A 101 -6.13 -14.01 3.60
N LYS A 102 -5.32 -13.29 4.39
CA LYS A 102 -5.56 -13.08 5.84
C LYS A 102 -5.54 -11.61 6.20
N LEU A 103 -6.62 -11.15 6.82
CA LEU A 103 -6.77 -9.79 7.34
C LEU A 103 -7.23 -9.83 8.79
N SER A 104 -6.93 -8.79 9.54
CA SER A 104 -7.58 -8.61 10.85
C SER A 104 -9.07 -8.26 10.62
N ALA A 105 -9.99 -8.83 11.41
CA ALA A 105 -11.42 -8.46 11.44
C ALA A 105 -11.72 -7.47 12.55
N THR A 106 -12.52 -6.43 12.24
CA THR A 106 -12.69 -5.29 13.15
C THR A 106 -13.54 -5.72 14.34
N GLU A 107 -12.87 -6.10 15.42
CA GLU A 107 -13.51 -6.50 16.67
C GLU A 107 -12.81 -5.81 17.84
N ARG A 108 -13.60 -5.22 18.75
CA ARG A 108 -13.06 -4.46 19.88
C ARG A 108 -12.43 -5.43 20.89
N GLY A 109 -11.14 -5.25 21.17
CA GLY A 109 -10.41 -6.04 22.17
C GLY A 109 -9.91 -7.41 21.70
N SER A 110 -10.11 -7.77 20.44
CA SER A 110 -9.59 -9.00 19.81
C SER A 110 -9.10 -8.71 18.38
N THR A 111 -8.34 -9.64 17.79
CA THR A 111 -7.93 -9.61 16.37
C THR A 111 -8.27 -10.95 15.71
N PRO A 112 -9.56 -11.31 15.58
CA PRO A 112 -9.92 -12.46 14.76
C PRO A 112 -9.43 -12.23 13.32
N LEU A 113 -9.12 -13.30 12.60
CA LEU A 113 -8.75 -13.20 11.20
C LEU A 113 -10.01 -13.26 10.33
N VAL A 114 -10.17 -12.29 9.43
CA VAL A 114 -10.99 -12.47 8.22
C VAL A 114 -10.14 -13.20 7.22
N GLU A 115 -10.71 -14.25 6.65
CA GLU A 115 -10.12 -14.93 5.50
C GLU A 115 -11.01 -14.69 4.27
N PRO A 116 -10.72 -13.66 3.45
CA PRO A 116 -11.44 -13.48 2.19
C PRO A 116 -11.32 -14.71 1.28
N PHE A 117 -12.27 -14.91 0.38
CA PHE A 117 -12.25 -16.05 -0.55
C PHE A 117 -11.40 -15.76 -1.80
N TYR A 118 -10.22 -15.15 -1.62
CA TYR A 118 -9.23 -14.90 -2.67
C TYR A 118 -7.79 -15.11 -2.14
N PRO A 119 -6.79 -15.29 -3.02
CA PRO A 119 -5.42 -15.58 -2.60
C PRO A 119 -4.75 -14.36 -1.95
N GLU A 120 -3.77 -14.61 -1.08
CA GLU A 120 -2.93 -13.58 -0.45
C GLU A 120 -2.25 -12.70 -1.50
N ALA A 121 -1.86 -13.25 -2.65
CA ALA A 121 -1.33 -12.48 -3.78
C ALA A 121 -2.23 -11.31 -4.21
N THR A 122 -3.55 -11.54 -4.23
CA THR A 122 -4.53 -10.53 -4.60
C THR A 122 -4.62 -9.43 -3.55
N LEU A 123 -4.49 -9.78 -2.27
CA LEU A 123 -4.43 -8.81 -1.17
C LEU A 123 -3.14 -7.97 -1.23
N VAL A 124 -1.99 -8.63 -1.44
CA VAL A 124 -0.68 -7.99 -1.55
C VAL A 124 -0.69 -6.95 -2.67
N MET A 125 -1.22 -7.31 -3.84
CA MET A 125 -1.36 -6.41 -4.99
C MET A 125 -2.33 -5.26 -4.71
N PHE A 126 -3.51 -5.54 -4.15
CA PHE A 126 -4.48 -4.49 -3.86
C PHE A 126 -3.93 -3.45 -2.87
N GLN A 127 -3.28 -3.89 -1.80
CA GLN A 127 -2.73 -3.00 -0.78
C GLN A 127 -1.46 -2.27 -1.24
N PHE A 128 -0.72 -2.83 -2.20
CA PHE A 128 0.37 -2.13 -2.88
C PHE A 128 -0.14 -0.84 -3.55
N GLU A 129 -1.29 -0.88 -4.20
CA GLU A 129 -1.82 0.30 -4.91
C GLU A 129 -2.12 1.45 -3.95
N PHE A 130 -2.61 1.16 -2.73
CA PHE A 130 -2.78 2.16 -1.69
C PHE A 130 -1.45 2.70 -1.15
N ALA A 131 -0.45 1.83 -0.97
CA ALA A 131 0.89 2.27 -0.56
C ALA A 131 1.52 3.20 -1.61
N ALA A 132 1.42 2.83 -2.87
CA ALA A 132 1.98 3.58 -4.00
C ALA A 132 1.28 4.93 -4.18
N ILE A 133 -0.06 4.97 -4.21
CA ILE A 133 -0.81 6.22 -4.39
C ILE A 133 -0.54 7.19 -3.24
N THR A 134 -0.35 6.71 -2.01
CA THR A 134 -0.05 7.55 -0.83
C THR A 134 1.26 8.31 -1.00
N LEU A 135 2.33 7.62 -1.43
CA LEU A 135 3.62 8.25 -1.69
C LEU A 135 3.56 9.24 -2.85
N ILE A 136 2.77 8.93 -3.89
CA ILE A 136 2.57 9.85 -5.01
C ILE A 136 1.83 11.10 -4.53
N LEU A 137 0.73 10.96 -3.78
CA LEU A 137 0.01 12.11 -3.19
C LEU A 137 0.95 13.02 -2.38
N LEU A 138 1.85 12.42 -1.59
CA LEU A 138 2.88 13.14 -0.86
C LEU A 138 3.83 13.87 -1.82
N ALA A 139 4.28 13.23 -2.89
CA ALA A 139 5.16 13.82 -3.90
C ALA A 139 4.61 15.14 -4.45
N GLY A 140 3.27 15.24 -4.61
CA GLY A 140 2.56 16.44 -5.04
C GLY A 140 2.94 17.71 -4.28
N SER A 141 3.24 17.60 -2.98
CA SER A 141 3.61 18.72 -2.11
C SER A 141 5.05 19.22 -2.30
N VAL A 142 5.93 18.40 -2.87
CA VAL A 142 7.37 18.66 -3.00
C VAL A 142 7.83 18.79 -4.46
N LEU A 143 6.90 18.75 -5.42
CA LEU A 143 7.20 18.89 -6.84
C LEU A 143 7.92 20.20 -7.17
N GLY A 144 8.99 20.09 -7.96
CA GLY A 144 9.82 21.23 -8.36
C GLY A 144 10.61 21.88 -7.22
N ARG A 145 10.57 21.30 -6.01
CA ARG A 145 11.31 21.78 -4.85
C ARG A 145 12.34 20.75 -4.41
N MET A 146 11.96 19.49 -4.26
CA MET A 146 12.86 18.42 -3.82
C MET A 146 13.65 17.83 -5.01
N ASN A 147 14.94 17.57 -4.79
CA ASN A 147 15.76 16.89 -5.80
C ASN A 147 15.46 15.38 -5.82
N ILE A 148 15.70 14.74 -6.97
CA ILE A 148 15.35 13.33 -7.16
C ILE A 148 16.12 12.38 -6.24
N LYS A 149 17.39 12.66 -5.90
CA LYS A 149 18.20 11.79 -5.03
C LYS A 149 17.62 11.73 -3.62
N ALA A 150 17.22 12.87 -3.08
CA ALA A 150 16.54 12.96 -1.79
C ALA A 150 15.20 12.22 -1.85
N TRP A 151 14.42 12.39 -2.92
CA TRP A 151 13.15 11.69 -3.12
C TRP A 151 13.33 10.16 -3.15
N MET A 152 14.39 9.68 -3.81
CA MET A 152 14.71 8.26 -3.91
C MET A 152 15.05 7.62 -2.57
N ALA A 153 15.69 8.35 -1.65
CA ALA A 153 15.91 7.87 -0.29
C ALA A 153 14.64 7.99 0.57
N PHE A 154 13.92 9.11 0.43
CA PHE A 154 12.74 9.42 1.22
C PHE A 154 11.61 8.42 0.99
N THR A 155 11.33 8.08 -0.27
CA THR A 155 10.21 7.20 -0.65
C THR A 155 10.21 5.84 0.07
N PRO A 156 11.25 4.99 -0.04
CA PRO A 156 11.27 3.70 0.64
C PRO A 156 11.28 3.84 2.17
N LEU A 157 11.99 4.85 2.70
CA LEU A 157 12.04 5.09 4.14
C LEU A 157 10.68 5.51 4.71
N TRP A 158 9.97 6.40 4.03
CA TRP A 158 8.67 6.88 4.46
C TRP A 158 7.62 5.77 4.36
N LEU A 159 7.67 4.95 3.31
CA LEU A 159 6.83 3.75 3.19
C LEU A 159 7.04 2.84 4.41
N MET A 160 8.29 2.49 4.73
CA MET A 160 8.60 1.60 5.84
C MET A 160 8.28 2.22 7.21
N LEU A 161 8.63 3.48 7.45
CA LEU A 161 8.62 4.05 8.80
C LEU A 161 7.36 4.86 9.14
N SER A 162 6.58 5.26 8.14
CA SER A 162 5.36 6.05 8.33
C SER A 162 4.13 5.31 7.81
N TYR A 163 4.12 4.93 6.54
CA TYR A 163 2.94 4.29 5.95
C TYR A 163 2.61 2.96 6.62
N THR A 164 3.59 2.05 6.75
CA THR A 164 3.30 0.73 7.36
C THR A 164 2.94 0.83 8.85
N VAL A 165 3.45 1.85 9.57
CA VAL A 165 3.03 2.14 10.96
C VAL A 165 1.56 2.55 10.98
N GLY A 166 1.15 3.46 10.09
CA GLY A 166 -0.25 3.87 9.96
C GLY A 166 -1.16 2.71 9.56
N ALA A 167 -0.78 1.97 8.53
CA ALA A 167 -1.52 0.82 8.01
C ALA A 167 -1.66 -0.29 9.07
N PHE A 168 -0.58 -0.64 9.77
CA PHE A 168 -0.65 -1.64 10.84
C PHE A 168 -1.55 -1.16 11.99
N SER A 169 -1.39 0.09 12.40
CA SER A 169 -2.15 0.67 13.51
C SER A 169 -3.66 0.67 13.24
N LEU A 170 -4.09 0.93 12.01
CA LEU A 170 -5.49 1.14 11.63
C LEU A 170 -6.14 -0.04 10.91
N TRP A 171 -5.38 -0.90 10.24
CA TRP A 171 -5.89 -2.01 9.42
C TRP A 171 -5.26 -3.36 9.75
N GLY A 172 -3.98 -3.38 10.13
CA GLY A 172 -3.22 -4.58 10.42
C GLY A 172 -3.40 -5.17 11.82
N GLY A 173 -4.39 -4.70 12.60
CA GLY A 173 -4.63 -5.19 13.96
C GLY A 173 -3.77 -4.52 15.04
N GLY A 174 -3.30 -3.29 14.80
CA GLY A 174 -2.60 -2.48 15.79
C GLY A 174 -3.50 -1.81 16.83
N PHE A 175 -2.95 -0.85 17.57
CA PHE A 175 -3.65 -0.27 18.72
C PHE A 175 -4.88 0.58 18.36
N LEU A 176 -4.85 1.38 17.28
CA LEU A 176 -5.99 2.22 16.86
C LEU A 176 -7.15 1.36 16.39
N TYR A 177 -6.83 0.25 15.73
CA TYR A 177 -7.77 -0.78 15.36
C TYR A 177 -8.51 -1.33 16.59
N HIS A 178 -7.78 -1.69 17.64
CA HIS A 178 -8.38 -2.16 18.90
C HIS A 178 -9.17 -1.09 19.66
N TRP A 179 -8.85 0.19 19.45
CA TRP A 179 -9.63 1.32 19.98
C TRP A 179 -10.93 1.55 19.21
N GLY A 180 -11.15 0.83 18.10
CA GLY A 180 -12.36 0.93 17.30
C GLY A 180 -12.35 2.13 16.34
N VAL A 181 -11.17 2.62 15.96
CA VAL A 181 -11.06 3.67 14.95
C VAL A 181 -11.48 3.10 13.60
N ILE A 182 -12.45 3.74 12.96
CA ILE A 182 -12.99 3.31 11.67
C ILE A 182 -12.27 4.07 10.56
N ASP A 183 -11.46 3.34 9.78
CA ASP A 183 -10.88 3.82 8.53
C ASP A 183 -11.15 2.79 7.42
N TYR A 184 -12.21 3.00 6.64
CA TYR A 184 -12.66 2.03 5.66
C TYR A 184 -11.75 1.92 4.43
N SER A 185 -11.34 3.07 3.86
CA SER A 185 -10.62 3.13 2.58
C SER A 185 -9.43 4.09 2.58
N GLY A 186 -8.93 4.50 3.74
CA GLY A 186 -7.67 5.24 3.87
C GLY A 186 -7.85 6.73 4.10
N GLY A 187 -8.94 7.14 4.73
CA GLY A 187 -9.10 8.51 5.20
C GLY A 187 -7.91 8.94 6.08
N TYR A 188 -7.47 8.06 6.97
CA TYR A 188 -6.31 8.30 7.82
C TYR A 188 -5.01 7.82 7.17
N VAL A 189 -4.95 6.53 6.80
CA VAL A 189 -3.70 5.90 6.34
C VAL A 189 -3.15 6.52 5.05
N ILE A 190 -4.03 6.96 4.15
CA ILE A 190 -3.65 7.51 2.84
C ILE A 190 -3.71 9.04 2.90
N HIS A 191 -4.91 9.61 3.05
CA HIS A 191 -5.12 11.04 2.80
C HIS A 191 -4.57 11.92 3.91
N LEU A 192 -4.92 11.66 5.17
CA LEU A 192 -4.39 12.45 6.28
C LEU A 192 -2.87 12.27 6.43
N SER A 193 -2.38 11.02 6.38
CA SER A 193 -0.95 10.71 6.52
C SER A 193 -0.09 11.41 5.45
N SER A 194 -0.43 11.25 4.16
CA SER A 194 0.28 11.94 3.08
C SER A 194 0.12 13.46 3.13
N GLY A 195 -1.06 13.96 3.52
CA GLY A 195 -1.32 15.39 3.67
C GLY A 195 -0.45 16.05 4.74
N ILE A 196 -0.36 15.44 5.93
CA ILE A 196 0.48 15.95 7.03
C ILE A 196 1.96 15.82 6.70
N ALA A 197 2.38 14.70 6.11
CA ALA A 197 3.76 14.52 5.66
C ALA A 197 4.13 15.55 4.59
N GLY A 198 3.24 15.81 3.63
CA GLY A 198 3.44 16.80 2.59
C GLY A 198 3.46 18.23 3.11
N PHE A 199 2.58 18.57 4.05
CA PHE A 199 2.61 19.86 4.75
C PHE A 199 3.94 20.06 5.49
N THR A 200 4.38 19.04 6.22
CA THR A 200 5.65 19.06 6.97
C THR A 200 6.84 19.23 6.02
N ALA A 201 6.88 18.45 4.93
CA ALA A 201 7.93 18.54 3.92
C ALA A 201 7.94 19.91 3.25
N ALA A 202 6.78 20.45 2.88
CA ALA A 202 6.67 21.78 2.30
C ALA A 202 7.15 22.88 3.26
N TYR A 203 6.86 22.79 4.56
CA TYR A 203 7.33 23.75 5.55
C TYR A 203 8.86 23.80 5.66
N TRP A 204 9.50 22.64 5.78
CA TRP A 204 10.95 22.55 5.94
C TRP A 204 11.70 22.81 4.64
N TRP A 205 11.14 22.41 3.51
CA TRP A 205 11.79 22.51 2.21
C TRP A 205 11.50 23.82 1.46
N ALA A 206 10.48 24.59 1.85
CA ALA A 206 10.25 25.94 1.31
C ALA A 206 11.22 27.00 1.84
N ARG A 207 12.07 26.68 2.81
CA ARG A 207 13.02 27.60 3.45
C ARG A 207 14.49 27.39 3.04
N GLY A 208 14.76 26.44 2.15
CA GLY A 208 16.10 26.14 1.62
C GLY A 208 16.35 26.71 0.23
#